data_AF-A0A838JJK4-F1
#
_entry.id   AF-A0A838JJK4-F1
#
_cell.length_a   1.000
_cell.length_b   1.000
_cell.length_c   1.000
_cell.angle_alpha   90.00
_cell.angle_beta   90.00
_cell.angle_gamma   90.00
#
_symmetry.space_group_name_H-M   'P 1'
#
loop_
_entity.id
_entity.type
_entity.pdbx_description
1 polymer ?
#
loop_
_entity_poly.entity_id
_entity_poly.type
_entity_poly.pdbx_seq_one_letter_code
_entity_poly.pdbx_strand_id
1 'polypeptide(L)'
;PKVDGKTQRNRDEVRKKILQDELKAEEKALVESAAALKEGEATRLGDERNYQKYLDRVQRLKDTVALHEKNVAAIRKELSGLK
;
A
#
# COMPACT_ATOMS: atom_id res chain seq x y z
N PRO A 1 -20.74 18.95 24.62
CA PRO A 1 -21.32 17.62 24.91
C PRO A 1 -20.22 16.54 24.95
N LYS A 2 -20.10 15.80 26.07
CA LYS A 2 -19.17 14.66 26.21
C LYS A 2 -19.87 13.43 25.64
N VAL A 3 -19.25 12.77 24.65
CA VAL A 3 -19.78 11.51 24.10
C VAL A 3 -19.58 10.40 25.13
N ASP A 4 -20.53 9.48 25.27
CA ASP A 4 -20.44 8.41 26.26
C ASP A 4 -19.36 7.38 25.89
N GLY A 5 -18.82 6.68 26.90
CA GLY A 5 -17.71 5.74 26.73
C GLY A 5 -18.06 4.50 25.90
N LYS A 6 -19.33 4.10 25.80
CA LYS A 6 -19.76 2.98 24.97
C LYS A 6 -19.72 3.38 23.49
N THR A 7 -20.18 4.60 23.17
CA THR A 7 -20.10 5.16 21.82
C THR A 7 -18.65 5.34 21.34
N GLN A 8 -17.75 5.79 22.22
CA GLN A 8 -16.31 5.91 21.87
C GLN A 8 -15.70 4.54 21.55
N ARG A 9 -15.90 3.53 22.40
CA ARG A 9 -15.38 2.16 22.16
C ARG A 9 -15.92 1.56 20.87
N ASN A 10 -17.22 1.69 20.60
CA ASN A 10 -17.81 1.19 19.36
C ASN A 10 -17.17 1.84 18.12
N ARG A 11 -16.86 3.14 18.19
CA ARG A 11 -16.17 3.83 17.09
C ARG A 11 -14.73 3.33 16.90
N ASP A 12 -14.02 3.11 17.99
CA ASP A 12 -12.64 2.61 17.94
C ASP A 12 -12.58 1.18 17.39
N GLU A 13 -13.53 0.32 17.76
CA GLU A 13 -13.67 -1.03 17.19
C GLU A 13 -13.97 -1.00 15.70
N VAL A 14 -14.90 -0.14 15.25
CA VAL A 14 -15.22 0.03 13.83
C VAL A 14 -14.01 0.56 13.07
N ARG A 15 -13.33 1.59 13.59
CA ARG A 15 -12.12 2.16 12.96
C ARG A 15 -11.01 1.14 12.86
N LYS A 16 -10.79 0.35 13.91
CA LYS A 16 -9.81 -0.74 13.92
C LYS A 16 -10.13 -1.76 12.83
N LYS A 17 -11.39 -2.15 12.67
CA LYS A 17 -11.80 -3.10 11.62
C LYS A 17 -11.54 -2.54 10.21
N ILE A 18 -11.92 -1.28 9.97
CA ILE A 18 -11.67 -0.62 8.67
C ILE A 18 -10.18 -0.61 8.35
N LEU A 19 -9.34 -0.17 9.28
CA LEU A 19 -7.90 -0.13 9.08
C LEU A 19 -7.26 -1.52 8.91
N GLN A 20 -7.83 -2.56 9.54
CA GLN A 20 -7.38 -3.94 9.32
C GLN A 20 -7.72 -4.43 7.90
N ASP A 21 -8.89 -4.07 7.39
CA ASP A 21 -9.30 -4.43 6.03
C ASP A 21 -8.48 -3.64 4.98
N GLU A 22 -8.24 -2.36 5.22
CA GLU A 22 -7.33 -1.52 4.42
C GLU A 22 -5.90 -2.06 4.43
N LEU A 23 -5.38 -2.45 5.60
CA LEU A 23 -4.05 -3.04 5.73
C LEU A 23 -3.92 -4.29 4.85
N LYS A 24 -4.91 -5.20 4.88
CA LYS A 24 -4.90 -6.41 4.05
C LYS A 24 -4.91 -6.09 2.57
N ALA A 25 -5.69 -5.08 2.16
CA ALA A 25 -5.75 -4.64 0.78
C ALA A 25 -4.41 -4.07 0.31
N GLU A 26 -3.77 -3.22 1.13
CA GLU A 26 -2.47 -2.62 0.82
C GLU A 26 -1.33 -3.65 0.84
N GLU A 27 -1.34 -4.61 1.77
CA GLU A 27 -0.37 -5.72 1.78
C GLU A 27 -0.49 -6.58 0.52
N LYS A 28 -1.72 -6.84 0.05
CA LYS A 28 -1.94 -7.55 -1.21
C LYS A 28 -1.44 -6.73 -2.41
N ALA A 29 -1.76 -5.44 -2.48
CA ALA A 29 -1.32 -4.55 -3.55
C ALA A 29 0.22 -4.40 -3.57
N LEU A 30 0.87 -4.40 -2.40
CA LEU A 30 2.32 -4.40 -2.29
C LEU A 30 2.93 -5.67 -2.91
N VAL A 31 2.38 -6.85 -2.62
CA VAL A 31 2.86 -8.11 -3.20
C VAL A 31 2.68 -8.10 -4.73
N GLU A 32 1.53 -7.67 -5.22
CA GLU A 32 1.23 -7.59 -6.66
C GLU A 32 2.16 -6.59 -7.38
N SER A 33 2.37 -5.41 -6.80
CA SER A 33 3.26 -4.39 -7.38
C SER A 33 4.73 -4.82 -7.36
N ALA A 34 5.19 -5.53 -6.32
CA ALA A 34 6.53 -6.08 -6.26
C ALA A 34 6.75 -7.18 -7.33
N ALA A 35 5.74 -8.02 -7.57
CA ALA A 35 5.77 -9.00 -8.65
C ALA A 35 5.83 -8.31 -10.02
N ALA A 36 5.02 -7.28 -10.24
CA ALA A 36 5.03 -6.49 -11.48
C ALA A 36 6.36 -5.77 -11.71
N LEU A 37 6.99 -5.22 -10.67
CA LEU A 37 8.33 -4.66 -10.75
C LEU A 37 9.36 -5.71 -11.18
N LYS A 38 9.36 -6.87 -10.53
CA LYS A 38 10.28 -7.96 -10.85
C LYS A 38 10.14 -8.43 -12.30
N GLU A 39 8.91 -8.57 -12.79
CA GLU A 39 8.64 -8.93 -14.18
C GLU A 39 9.06 -7.82 -15.16
N GLY A 40 8.78 -6.56 -14.79
CA GLY A 40 9.16 -5.38 -15.56
C GLY A 40 10.67 -5.18 -15.68
N GLU A 41 11.44 -5.55 -14.65
CA GLU A 41 12.91 -5.55 -14.67
C GLU A 41 13.49 -6.74 -15.46
N ALA A 42 12.84 -7.91 -15.41
CA ALA A 42 13.30 -9.11 -16.11
C ALA A 42 13.05 -9.07 -17.63
N THR A 43 11.97 -8.40 -18.05
CA THR A 43 11.53 -8.40 -19.45
C THR A 43 11.78 -7.05 -20.09
N ARG A 44 12.75 -6.99 -21.01
CA ARG A 44 12.86 -5.86 -21.95
C ARG A 44 11.86 -6.11 -23.08
N LEU A 45 10.83 -5.27 -23.18
CA LEU A 45 9.79 -5.43 -24.20
C LEU A 45 10.41 -5.15 -25.58
N GLY A 46 10.01 -5.90 -26.62
CA GLY A 46 10.60 -5.78 -27.97
C GLY A 46 10.52 -4.37 -28.57
N ASP A 47 9.53 -3.57 -28.17
CA ASP A 47 9.36 -2.16 -28.56
C ASP A 47 10.24 -1.17 -27.75
N GLU A 48 10.98 -1.65 -26.74
CA GLU A 48 11.95 -0.88 -25.94
C GLU A 48 13.36 -0.87 -26.56
N ARG A 49 13.43 -0.70 -27.89
CA ARG A 49 14.69 -0.27 -28.55
C ARG A 49 15.24 1.00 -27.89
N ASN A 50 14.38 1.86 -27.37
CA ASN A 50 14.74 3.02 -26.55
C ASN A 50 14.88 2.62 -25.07
N TYR A 51 16.12 2.62 -24.56
CA TYR A 51 16.44 2.34 -23.17
C TYR A 51 15.75 3.28 -22.17
N GLN A 52 15.46 4.53 -22.57
CA GLN A 52 14.77 5.49 -21.70
C GLN A 52 13.34 5.05 -21.35
N LYS A 53 12.61 4.46 -22.30
CA LYS A 53 11.23 3.97 -22.05
C LYS A 53 11.21 2.84 -21.01
N TYR A 54 12.23 1.98 -21.04
CA TYR A 54 12.43 0.93 -20.04
C TYR A 54 12.70 1.55 -18.66
N LEU A 55 13.64 2.50 -18.57
CA LEU A 55 13.95 3.19 -17.31
C LEU A 55 12.71 3.88 -16.72
N ASP A 56 11.94 4.59 -17.54
CA ASP A 56 10.72 5.27 -17.10
C ASP A 56 9.66 4.27 -16.61
N ARG A 57 9.52 3.11 -17.28
CA ARG A 57 8.61 2.04 -16.86
C ARG A 57 9.03 1.44 -15.52
N VAL A 58 10.29 1.07 -15.38
CA VAL A 58 10.84 0.51 -14.14
C VAL A 58 10.72 1.52 -13.00
N GLN A 59 10.99 2.80 -13.26
CA GLN A 59 10.84 3.85 -12.25
C GLN A 59 9.40 3.95 -11.76
N ARG A 60 8.41 3.96 -12.67
CA ARG A 60 6.99 3.95 -12.28
C ARG A 60 6.62 2.74 -11.43
N LEU A 61 7.14 1.55 -11.76
CA LEU A 61 6.88 0.34 -10.97
C LEU A 61 7.49 0.44 -9.57
N LYS A 62 8.72 0.99 -9.46
CA LYS A 62 9.37 1.27 -8.16
C LYS A 62 8.58 2.27 -7.33
N ASP A 63 8.10 3.34 -7.95
CA ASP A 63 7.30 4.36 -7.27
C ASP A 63 5.99 3.79 -6.73
N THR A 64 5.33 2.89 -7.49
CA THR A 64 4.14 2.17 -7.04
C THR A 64 4.42 1.28 -5.84
N VAL A 65 5.51 0.49 -5.87
CA VAL A 65 5.92 -0.35 -4.73
C VAL A 65 6.17 0.53 -3.49
N ALA A 66 6.95 1.59 -3.63
CA ALA A 66 7.28 2.50 -2.54
C ALA A 66 6.04 3.21 -1.96
N LEU A 67 5.02 3.48 -2.79
CA LEU A 67 3.74 4.02 -2.33
C LEU A 67 3.02 3.01 -1.42
N HIS A 68 2.88 1.76 -1.85
CA HIS A 68 2.21 0.73 -1.05
C HIS A 68 2.96 0.42 0.26
N GLU A 69 4.30 0.40 0.24
CA GLU A 69 5.11 0.26 1.47
C GLU A 69 4.82 1.38 2.47
N LYS A 70 4.74 2.63 2.01
CA LYS A 70 4.41 3.78 2.85
C LYS A 70 3.00 3.68 3.41
N ASN A 71 2.03 3.26 2.61
CA ASN A 71 0.65 3.07 3.05
C ASN A 71 0.55 1.99 4.13
N VAL A 72 1.17 0.83 3.92
CA VAL A 72 1.24 -0.26 4.91
C VAL A 72 1.85 0.25 6.23
N ALA A 73 2.97 0.98 6.15
CA ALA A 73 3.62 1.53 7.33
C ALA A 73 2.74 2.55 8.07
N ALA A 74 2.04 3.42 7.34
CA ALA A 74 1.13 4.41 7.91
C ALA A 74 -0.06 3.74 8.62
N ILE A 75 -0.71 2.76 7.99
CA ILE A 75 -1.86 2.04 8.54
C ILE A 75 -1.45 1.25 9.79
N ARG A 76 -0.30 0.56 9.76
CA ARG A 76 0.23 -0.15 10.94
C ARG A 76 0.49 0.80 12.11
N LYS A 77 1.02 1.99 11.83
CA LYS A 77 1.23 3.03 12.84
C LYS A 77 -0.10 3.52 13.41
N GLU A 78 -1.09 3.76 12.56
CA GLU A 78 -2.43 4.18 13.01
C GLU A 78 -3.09 3.11 13.88
N LEU A 79 -3.05 1.84 13.48
CA LEU A 79 -3.55 0.70 14.26
C LEU A 79 -2.88 0.60 15.63
N SER A 80 -1.57 0.86 15.72
CA SER A 80 -0.85 0.88 17.01
C SER A 80 -1.26 2.04 17.92
N GLY A 81 -1.81 3.11 17.34
CA GLY A 81 -2.29 4.29 18.05
C GLY A 81 -3.72 4.15 18.59
N LEU A 82 -4.47 3.15 18.16
CA LEU A 82 -5.82 2.85 18.67
C LEU A 82 -5.69 2.12 20.01
N LYS A 83 -5.94 2.82 21.11
CA LYS A 83 -6.00 2.27 22.47
C LYS A 83 -7.43 2.14 22.94
#